data_AF-A0A5E4NEP9-F1
#
_entry.id   AF-A0A5E4NEP9-F1
#
_cell.length_a   1.000
_cell.length_b   1.000
_cell.length_c   1.000
_cell.angle_alpha   90.00
_cell.angle_beta   90.00
_cell.angle_gamma   90.00
#
_symmetry.space_group_name_H-M   'P 1'
#
loop_
_entity.id
_entity.type
_entity.pdbx_description
1 polymer ?
#
loop_
_entity_poly.entity_id
_entity_poly.type
_entity_poly.pdbx_seq_one_letter_code
_entity_poly.pdbx_strand_id
1 'polypeptide(L)'
;MDDLTSFLMFLNLSVKTSLITTKSGPSYLINRLVNKAPKKKSKGGKGGRTSAGIVDGVSMAEMSRDQLEGFAARMKKELEREREERNFFQLERDKVLTFWEITRHELEENRASLRNKDREIEDIEEKHQDEIKVYKQKLKLLMYEQHVHLSEVQAENMVSLKIANDEHIKEEDDLVKENDALKQEIVEINLRHIEEINNLRLEHARVMRQLKDRFIMDCQAIEGKYQKRMEDLRNRMDLKNKVEVAETEARKNKRIAEIIEDHNNAFNNLKEHYNDITVNNLTLIGSLKEKLLELKEDQQRAEMGLKEVTKENESLRGPLNEARNTVEELTQKMANYIKDKQRLTVLTKRLKHSIEKYKELQVNYDELKMISEKMQTDLDNTNDEYTEKLMRLQMEHGKKLLTVEHRLKRSRDVVEEKEAQIARLTAATSMDTSIAMAMNVKTEALLAKKNKQIEQIWNDLTTVTKKYNELSENFKCTLQSHGIQYEHEIFELVTAKKDEYFENV
;
A
#
# COMPACT_ATOMS: atom_id res chain seq x y z
N MET A 1 47.99 76.55 30.25
CA MET A 1 48.51 77.09 28.98
C MET A 1 48.20 78.58 28.88
N ASP A 2 48.96 79.50 29.44
CA ASP A 2 49.85 79.58 30.61
C ASP A 2 50.44 81.00 30.50
N ASP A 3 50.68 81.63 31.65
CA ASP A 3 51.39 82.89 31.76
C ASP A 3 52.80 82.85 31.13
N LEU A 4 53.40 84.05 31.02
CA LEU A 4 54.82 84.43 30.84
C LEU A 4 55.02 85.23 29.53
N THR A 5 55.55 86.45 29.52
CA THR A 5 56.49 87.09 30.46
C THR A 5 56.35 88.62 30.53
N SER A 6 56.56 89.17 31.73
CA SER A 6 56.92 90.58 31.96
C SER A 6 58.35 90.89 31.50
N PHE A 7 58.65 92.13 31.05
CA PHE A 7 59.70 92.96 31.70
C PHE A 7 59.75 94.44 31.23
N LEU A 8 60.40 95.25 32.07
CA LEU A 8 60.97 96.61 31.85
C LEU A 8 60.08 97.86 31.86
N MET A 9 60.10 98.50 33.04
CA MET A 9 60.07 99.95 33.27
C MET A 9 61.11 100.70 32.41
N PHE A 10 60.87 101.97 32.03
CA PHE A 10 61.41 103.14 32.78
C PHE A 10 60.99 104.52 32.23
N LEU A 11 60.90 105.49 33.15
CA LEU A 11 60.84 106.96 33.04
C LEU A 11 60.63 107.63 31.68
N ASN A 12 59.53 108.38 31.59
CA ASN A 12 59.28 109.38 30.55
C ASN A 12 59.44 110.81 31.15
N LEU A 13 60.58 111.46 30.91
CA LEU A 13 60.80 112.89 31.21
C LEU A 13 61.37 113.59 29.96
N SER A 14 60.49 114.15 29.13
CA SER A 14 60.88 114.93 27.96
C SER A 14 60.91 116.42 28.29
N VAL A 15 62.11 116.94 28.58
CA VAL A 15 62.36 118.39 28.66
C VAL A 15 62.41 118.95 27.24
N LYS A 16 61.45 119.80 26.88
CA LYS A 16 61.52 120.62 25.66
C LYS A 16 62.17 121.97 25.94
N THR A 17 63.40 122.14 25.49
CA THR A 17 64.07 123.45 25.36
C THR A 17 64.56 123.64 23.93
N SER A 18 63.81 124.41 23.15
CA SER A 18 64.18 124.85 21.79
C SER A 18 64.52 126.34 21.78
N LEU A 19 65.75 126.67 21.41
CA LEU A 19 66.29 128.03 21.30
C LEU A 19 66.20 128.56 19.87
N ILE A 20 65.71 129.80 19.69
CA ILE A 20 65.86 130.65 18.50
C ILE A 20 66.06 132.09 19.02
N THR A 21 67.29 132.55 19.29
CA THR A 21 68.11 133.44 18.44
C THR A 21 67.40 134.75 18.00
N THR A 22 67.64 135.90 18.64
CA THR A 22 68.60 136.99 18.26
C THR A 22 68.09 138.31 18.89
N LYS A 23 68.79 139.42 19.14
CA LYS A 23 70.21 139.92 19.16
C LYS A 23 70.38 140.67 20.53
N SER A 24 71.41 141.43 20.92
CA SER A 24 72.68 141.97 20.36
C SER A 24 73.74 142.01 21.48
N GLY A 25 75.03 141.85 21.16
CA GLY A 25 76.08 141.74 22.18
C GLY A 25 76.69 143.06 22.68
N PRO A 26 77.36 143.06 23.85
CA PRO A 26 78.26 144.14 24.26
C PRO A 26 79.66 143.94 23.66
N SER A 27 80.31 145.03 23.24
CA SER A 27 81.72 145.02 22.84
C SER A 27 82.52 145.91 23.80
N TYR A 28 83.54 145.33 24.42
CA TYR A 28 84.50 146.05 25.25
C TYR A 28 85.65 146.52 24.36
N LEU A 29 86.05 147.78 24.51
CA LEU A 29 87.30 148.30 23.95
C LEU A 29 88.10 148.97 25.08
N ILE A 30 89.18 148.30 25.50
CA ILE A 30 90.25 148.88 26.30
C ILE A 30 91.55 148.71 25.53
N ASN A 31 92.20 149.83 25.27
CA ASN A 31 93.61 149.99 24.93
C ASN A 31 93.90 151.46 25.26
N ARG A 32 95.06 151.93 25.72
CA ARG A 32 96.34 151.37 26.18
C ARG A 32 97.16 152.65 26.47
N LEU A 33 97.79 152.71 27.65
CA LEU A 33 99.15 153.22 27.97
C LEU A 33 99.77 154.32 27.04
N VAL A 34 100.56 155.31 27.47
CA VAL A 34 101.28 155.56 28.75
C VAL A 34 101.91 156.98 28.70
N ASN A 35 102.08 157.66 29.85
CA ASN A 35 103.39 158.24 30.26
C ASN A 35 103.39 158.95 31.63
N LYS A 36 104.58 159.02 32.24
CA LYS A 36 104.83 159.42 33.64
C LYS A 36 105.62 160.75 33.75
N ALA A 37 105.30 161.53 34.80
CA ALA A 37 106.23 162.31 35.62
C ALA A 37 106.94 163.55 34.98
N PRO A 38 107.73 164.36 35.71
CA PRO A 38 107.38 165.05 36.96
C PRO A 38 107.78 166.55 37.07
N LYS A 39 107.36 167.16 38.20
CA LYS A 39 107.64 168.47 38.84
C LYS A 39 108.84 169.37 38.42
N LYS A 40 108.53 170.69 38.44
CA LYS A 40 109.29 171.88 38.92
C LYS A 40 110.50 172.43 38.13
N LYS A 41 110.44 173.74 37.84
CA LYS A 41 111.43 174.83 38.13
C LYS A 41 110.79 176.19 37.78
N SER A 42 110.59 177.12 38.72
CA SER A 42 111.51 178.18 39.19
C SER A 42 111.95 179.20 38.13
N LYS A 43 111.65 180.49 38.35
CA LYS A 43 112.19 181.64 37.61
C LYS A 43 113.02 182.49 38.58
N GLY A 44 114.15 183.06 38.16
CA GLY A 44 115.07 183.80 39.04
C GLY A 44 115.96 184.81 38.31
N GLY A 45 116.76 185.54 39.09
CA GLY A 45 117.62 186.67 38.69
C GLY A 45 117.27 187.94 39.47
N LYS A 46 118.18 188.78 39.97
CA LYS A 46 119.67 188.91 39.93
C LYS A 46 120.18 188.95 41.40
N GLY A 47 121.44 188.77 41.79
CA GLY A 47 122.73 188.96 41.12
C GLY A 47 123.49 190.12 41.80
N GLY A 48 124.63 189.87 42.43
CA GLY A 48 125.45 190.90 43.12
C GLY A 48 126.47 190.30 44.10
N ARG A 49 127.74 190.68 43.96
CA ARG A 49 128.93 190.16 44.69
C ARG A 49 129.72 191.36 45.21
N THR A 50 130.22 191.32 46.44
CA THR A 50 131.58 191.82 46.81
C THR A 50 131.95 191.47 48.25
N SER A 51 133.26 191.44 48.50
CA SER A 51 133.96 190.95 49.70
C SER A 51 134.79 192.03 50.37
N ALA A 52 134.96 191.96 51.70
CA ALA A 52 136.18 192.27 52.46
C ALA A 52 135.89 192.05 53.97
N GLY A 53 136.80 191.61 54.84
CA GLY A 53 138.19 191.22 54.63
C GLY A 53 139.06 191.55 55.85
N ILE A 54 139.20 190.62 56.80
CA ILE A 54 140.11 190.70 57.97
C ILE A 54 140.68 189.31 58.22
N VAL A 55 142.02 189.14 58.24
CA VAL A 55 142.73 187.92 58.64
C VAL A 55 144.07 188.30 59.32
N ASP A 56 144.44 187.57 60.37
CA ASP A 56 145.76 187.49 61.04
C ASP A 56 146.39 188.74 61.70
N GLY A 57 145.57 189.65 62.24
CA GLY A 57 145.81 190.25 63.57
C GLY A 57 147.03 191.15 63.82
N VAL A 58 147.99 191.28 62.89
CA VAL A 58 149.22 192.06 63.02
C VAL A 58 149.50 192.77 61.70
N SER A 59 149.93 194.03 61.77
CA SER A 59 150.30 194.83 60.60
C SER A 59 151.59 194.32 59.94
N MET A 60 151.62 194.23 58.61
CA MET A 60 152.76 193.78 57.79
C MET A 60 153.95 194.77 57.74
N ALA A 61 154.23 195.48 58.84
CA ALA A 61 155.29 196.49 58.95
C ALA A 61 156.53 196.01 59.73
N GLU A 62 156.47 194.92 60.50
CA GLU A 62 157.47 194.62 61.55
C GLU A 62 157.97 193.15 61.63
N MET A 63 157.90 192.35 60.55
CA MET A 63 158.34 190.93 60.56
C MET A 63 159.65 190.70 59.79
N SER A 64 160.57 189.89 60.34
CA SER A 64 161.92 189.66 59.78
C SER A 64 162.03 188.43 58.86
N ARG A 65 163.10 188.39 58.05
CA ARG A 65 163.30 187.48 56.90
C ARG A 65 163.16 185.99 57.22
N ASP A 66 163.75 185.52 58.32
CA ASP A 66 163.84 184.08 58.63
C ASP A 66 162.48 183.47 59.02
N GLN A 67 161.54 184.27 59.52
CA GLN A 67 160.21 183.79 59.89
C GLN A 67 159.32 183.49 58.66
N LEU A 68 159.62 184.08 57.51
CA LEU A 68 158.86 183.89 56.26
C LEU A 68 159.22 182.56 55.57
N GLU A 69 160.48 182.13 55.58
CA GLU A 69 160.90 180.89 54.90
C GLU A 69 160.35 179.63 55.60
N GLY A 70 160.37 179.60 56.94
CA GLY A 70 159.80 178.50 57.74
C GLY A 70 158.27 178.38 57.67
N PHE A 71 157.57 179.44 57.25
CA PHE A 71 156.14 179.41 56.95
C PHE A 71 155.89 178.83 55.54
N ALA A 72 156.66 179.28 54.55
CA ALA A 72 156.57 178.80 53.16
C ALA A 72 156.81 177.29 53.02
N ALA A 73 157.74 176.71 53.80
CA ALA A 73 158.01 175.27 53.77
C ALA A 73 156.86 174.41 54.32
N ARG A 74 156.17 174.87 55.39
CA ARG A 74 154.99 174.19 55.94
C ARG A 74 153.82 174.24 54.96
N MET A 75 153.54 175.42 54.41
CA MET A 75 152.50 175.61 53.37
C MET A 75 152.73 174.70 52.15
N LYS A 76 153.98 174.46 51.72
CA LYS A 76 154.27 173.50 50.64
C LYS A 76 153.91 172.06 51.01
N LYS A 77 154.28 171.59 52.22
CA LYS A 77 154.00 170.20 52.63
C LYS A 77 152.51 169.94 52.82
N GLU A 78 151.77 170.92 53.34
CA GLU A 78 150.30 170.85 53.43
C GLU A 78 149.66 170.86 52.03
N LEU A 79 150.16 171.68 51.09
CA LEU A 79 149.72 171.66 49.69
C LEU A 79 149.96 170.30 49.01
N GLU A 80 151.10 169.65 49.28
CA GLU A 80 151.44 168.31 48.77
C GLU A 80 150.46 167.25 49.31
N ARG A 81 150.24 167.23 50.63
CA ARG A 81 149.27 166.31 51.26
C ARG A 81 147.85 166.53 50.74
N GLU A 82 147.39 167.77 50.63
CA GLU A 82 146.06 168.04 50.06
C GLU A 82 145.96 167.62 48.58
N ARG A 83 147.06 167.62 47.83
CA ARG A 83 147.08 167.11 46.44
C ARG A 83 146.93 165.59 46.41
N GLU A 84 147.63 164.87 47.28
CA GLU A 84 147.50 163.42 47.43
C GLU A 84 146.08 163.02 47.87
N GLU A 85 145.52 163.71 48.87
CA GLU A 85 144.14 163.50 49.32
C GLU A 85 143.11 163.83 48.22
N ARG A 86 143.26 164.96 47.51
CA ARG A 86 142.39 165.28 46.37
C ARG A 86 142.47 164.21 45.28
N ASN A 87 143.66 163.68 44.99
CA ASN A 87 143.85 162.61 44.02
C ASN A 87 143.17 161.31 44.47
N PHE A 88 143.39 160.89 45.71
CA PHE A 88 142.74 159.71 46.30
C PHE A 88 141.20 159.82 46.29
N PHE A 89 140.65 160.95 46.76
CA PHE A 89 139.20 161.19 46.73
C PHE A 89 138.63 161.36 45.32
N GLN A 90 139.45 161.71 44.33
CA GLN A 90 139.05 161.74 42.93
C GLN A 90 139.03 160.33 42.34
N LEU A 91 140.05 159.50 42.57
CA LEU A 91 140.07 158.10 42.17
C LEU A 91 138.93 157.27 42.79
N GLU A 92 138.68 157.42 44.09
CA GLU A 92 137.54 156.73 44.74
C GLU A 92 136.19 157.27 44.25
N ARG A 93 136.06 158.57 43.96
CA ARG A 93 134.85 159.10 43.32
C ARG A 93 134.63 158.52 41.93
N ASP A 94 135.67 158.47 41.09
CA ASP A 94 135.60 157.98 39.72
C ASP A 94 135.34 156.46 39.69
N LYS A 95 135.87 155.73 40.68
CA LYS A 95 135.57 154.30 40.92
C LYS A 95 134.14 154.07 41.39
N VAL A 96 133.62 154.89 42.30
CA VAL A 96 132.20 154.83 42.70
C VAL A 96 131.27 155.24 41.55
N LEU A 97 131.66 156.22 40.72
CA LEU A 97 130.92 156.61 39.52
C LEU A 97 130.89 155.47 38.49
N THR A 98 132.03 154.84 38.18
CA THR A 98 132.06 153.70 37.25
C THR A 98 131.26 152.51 37.77
N PHE A 99 131.33 152.15 39.06
CA PHE A 99 130.44 151.13 39.64
C PHE A 99 128.97 151.53 39.59
N TRP A 100 128.62 152.79 39.83
CA TRP A 100 127.25 153.28 39.71
C TRP A 100 126.76 153.24 38.26
N GLU A 101 127.59 153.60 37.29
CA GLU A 101 127.27 153.53 35.86
C GLU A 101 127.09 152.07 35.40
N ILE A 102 127.98 151.16 35.79
CA ILE A 102 127.88 149.73 35.49
C ILE A 102 126.61 149.14 36.11
N THR A 103 126.42 149.25 37.43
CA THR A 103 125.25 148.67 38.11
C THR A 103 123.93 149.32 37.65
N ARG A 104 123.95 150.58 37.24
CA ARG A 104 122.81 151.23 36.58
C ARG A 104 122.56 150.64 35.19
N HIS A 105 123.60 150.42 34.39
CA HIS A 105 123.47 149.82 33.06
C HIS A 105 122.96 148.38 33.16
N GLU A 106 123.53 147.56 34.04
CA GLU A 106 123.06 146.21 34.36
C GLU A 106 121.60 146.22 34.84
N LEU A 107 121.18 147.20 35.64
CA LEU A 107 119.79 147.33 36.07
C LEU A 107 118.86 147.74 34.91
N GLU A 108 119.32 148.62 34.01
CA GLU A 108 118.58 149.03 32.80
C GLU A 108 118.47 147.87 31.79
N GLU A 109 119.53 147.07 31.64
CA GLU A 109 119.59 145.85 30.82
C GLU A 109 118.73 144.73 31.41
N ASN A 110 118.85 144.40 32.70
CA ASN A 110 117.99 143.40 33.34
C ASN A 110 116.51 143.80 33.28
N ARG A 111 116.18 145.10 33.39
CA ARG A 111 114.82 145.61 33.13
C ARG A 111 114.39 145.48 31.68
N ALA A 112 115.31 145.59 30.71
CA ALA A 112 115.01 145.34 29.30
C ALA A 112 114.79 143.83 29.04
N SER A 113 115.64 142.97 29.62
CA SER A 113 115.53 141.51 29.56
C SER A 113 114.22 141.01 30.16
N LEU A 114 113.84 141.47 31.35
CA LEU A 114 112.53 141.16 31.96
C LEU A 114 111.37 141.55 31.03
N ARG A 115 111.34 142.77 30.49
CA ARG A 115 110.29 143.20 29.55
C ARG A 115 110.28 142.40 28.25
N ASN A 116 111.42 141.85 27.81
CA ASN A 116 111.46 140.95 26.67
C ASN A 116 110.93 139.55 27.05
N LYS A 117 111.20 139.06 28.26
CA LYS A 117 110.62 137.81 28.77
C LYS A 117 109.12 137.90 29.02
N ASP A 118 108.64 139.03 29.54
CA ASP A 118 107.20 139.30 29.67
C ASP A 118 106.52 139.24 28.28
N ARG A 119 107.12 139.84 27.24
CA ARG A 119 106.64 139.73 25.85
C ARG A 119 106.74 138.32 25.28
N GLU A 120 107.81 137.58 25.54
CA GLU A 120 107.92 136.18 25.12
C GLU A 120 106.81 135.32 25.74
N ILE A 121 106.43 135.59 26.99
CA ILE A 121 105.29 134.95 27.67
C ILE A 121 103.97 135.36 26.99
N GLU A 122 103.73 136.66 26.77
CA GLU A 122 102.55 137.15 26.04
C GLU A 122 102.42 136.51 24.64
N ASP A 123 103.52 136.44 23.88
CA ASP A 123 103.59 135.82 22.55
C ASP A 123 103.30 134.30 22.57
N ILE A 124 103.71 133.60 23.64
CA ILE A 124 103.46 132.15 23.81
C ILE A 124 102.01 131.91 24.25
N GLU A 125 101.47 132.74 25.14
CA GLU A 125 100.07 132.68 25.55
C GLU A 125 99.12 132.97 24.38
N GLU A 126 99.42 133.96 23.53
CA GLU A 126 98.64 134.26 22.33
C GLU A 126 98.64 133.07 21.35
N LYS A 127 99.82 132.50 21.06
CA LYS A 127 99.94 131.29 20.22
C LYS A 127 99.15 130.12 20.79
N HIS A 128 99.25 129.86 22.10
CA HIS A 128 98.52 128.77 22.73
C HIS A 128 97.00 128.99 22.72
N GLN A 129 96.54 130.24 22.89
CA GLN A 129 95.13 130.57 22.73
C GLN A 129 94.64 130.34 21.29
N ASP A 130 95.46 130.63 20.28
CA ASP A 130 95.15 130.37 18.88
C ASP A 130 95.15 128.88 18.55
N GLU A 131 96.11 128.10 19.07
CA GLU A 131 96.07 126.64 19.00
C GLU A 131 94.79 126.08 19.61
N ILE A 132 94.38 126.54 20.80
CA ILE A 132 93.11 126.16 21.44
C ILE A 132 91.91 126.52 20.54
N LYS A 133 91.91 127.68 19.86
CA LYS A 133 90.85 128.05 18.90
C LYS A 133 90.82 127.07 17.72
N VAL A 134 91.98 126.72 17.15
CA VAL A 134 92.10 125.76 16.04
C VAL A 134 91.66 124.36 16.47
N TYR A 135 92.07 123.86 17.64
CA TYR A 135 91.63 122.56 18.15
C TYR A 135 90.12 122.53 18.44
N LYS A 136 89.55 123.61 18.99
CA LYS A 136 88.09 123.76 19.16
C LYS A 136 87.34 123.75 17.83
N GLN A 137 87.90 124.37 16.77
CA GLN A 137 87.32 124.33 15.43
C GLN A 137 87.42 122.92 14.81
N LYS A 138 88.58 122.25 14.91
CA LYS A 138 88.76 120.86 14.47
C LYS A 138 87.80 119.89 15.16
N LEU A 139 87.63 120.01 16.48
CA LEU A 139 86.67 119.19 17.22
C LEU A 139 85.23 119.43 16.77
N LYS A 140 84.83 120.70 16.55
CA LYS A 140 83.49 121.01 16.00
C LYS A 140 83.29 120.45 14.60
N LEU A 141 84.29 120.53 13.73
CA LEU A 141 84.24 119.95 12.38
C LEU A 141 84.09 118.43 12.46
N LEU A 142 84.91 117.75 13.26
CA LEU A 142 84.85 116.30 13.44
C LEU A 142 83.50 115.83 14.02
N MET A 143 82.95 116.56 15.01
CA MET A 143 81.61 116.24 15.54
C MET A 143 80.50 116.47 14.50
N TYR A 144 80.61 117.51 13.66
CA TYR A 144 79.67 117.76 12.58
C TYR A 144 79.76 116.68 11.49
N GLU A 145 80.97 116.33 11.07
CA GLU A 145 81.25 115.27 10.09
C GLU A 145 80.74 113.91 10.57
N GLN A 146 81.02 113.53 11.82
CA GLN A 146 80.47 112.30 12.43
C GLN A 146 78.94 112.32 12.51
N HIS A 147 78.33 113.47 12.82
CA HIS A 147 76.87 113.59 12.89
C HIS A 147 76.21 113.50 11.50
N VAL A 148 76.81 114.14 10.50
CA VAL A 148 76.37 114.07 9.09
C VAL A 148 76.51 112.63 8.58
N HIS A 149 77.69 112.02 8.70
CA HIS A 149 77.93 110.63 8.29
C HIS A 149 76.97 109.65 8.98
N LEU A 150 76.72 109.80 10.28
CA LEU A 150 75.76 108.96 10.99
C LEU A 150 74.32 109.18 10.50
N SER A 151 73.93 110.41 10.16
CA SER A 151 72.63 110.70 9.55
C SER A 151 72.52 110.17 8.12
N GLU A 152 73.59 110.20 7.35
CA GLU A 152 73.66 109.66 5.98
C GLU A 152 73.50 108.14 6.00
N VAL A 153 74.31 107.44 6.81
CA VAL A 153 74.20 105.98 6.99
C VAL A 153 72.83 105.57 7.55
N GLN A 154 72.22 106.38 8.43
CA GLN A 154 70.84 106.12 8.88
C GLN A 154 69.81 106.26 7.73
N ALA A 155 69.95 107.29 6.88
CA ALA A 155 69.08 107.48 5.74
C ALA A 155 69.26 106.36 4.69
N GLU A 156 70.50 106.00 4.36
CA GLU A 156 70.83 104.91 3.43
C GLU A 156 70.30 103.56 3.91
N ASN A 157 70.45 103.26 5.21
CA ASN A 157 69.89 102.05 5.80
C ASN A 157 68.35 102.03 5.76
N MET A 158 67.68 103.16 6.04
CA MET A 158 66.21 103.23 5.90
C MET A 158 65.75 103.06 4.45
N VAL A 159 66.46 103.64 3.48
CA VAL A 159 66.16 103.44 2.05
C VAL A 159 66.38 101.98 1.64
N SER A 160 67.48 101.37 2.07
CA SER A 160 67.79 99.97 1.77
C SER A 160 66.79 99.00 2.38
N LEU A 161 66.41 99.20 3.66
CA LEU A 161 65.35 98.43 4.31
C LEU A 161 63.99 98.61 3.62
N LYS A 162 63.68 99.83 3.16
CA LYS A 162 62.45 100.07 2.40
C LYS A 162 62.47 99.35 1.06
N ILE A 163 63.58 99.38 0.31
CA ILE A 163 63.69 98.67 -0.97
C ILE A 163 63.49 97.16 -0.75
N ALA A 164 64.18 96.56 0.21
CA ALA A 164 64.03 95.13 0.52
C ALA A 164 62.59 94.77 0.96
N ASN A 165 61.94 95.63 1.75
CA ASN A 165 60.54 95.46 2.14
C ASN A 165 59.58 95.59 0.94
N ASP A 166 59.80 96.57 0.06
CA ASP A 166 59.01 96.78 -1.17
C ASP A 166 59.31 95.71 -2.24
N GLU A 167 60.39 94.95 -2.12
CA GLU A 167 60.70 93.75 -2.91
C GLU A 167 59.98 92.52 -2.34
N HIS A 168 60.09 92.25 -1.04
CA HIS A 168 59.37 91.15 -0.39
C HIS A 168 57.85 91.27 -0.53
N ILE A 169 57.26 92.47 -0.45
CA ILE A 169 55.82 92.66 -0.71
C ILE A 169 55.45 92.24 -2.14
N LYS A 170 56.31 92.47 -3.14
CA LYS A 170 56.05 92.03 -4.52
C LYS A 170 56.18 90.51 -4.65
N GLU A 171 57.18 89.91 -4.01
CA GLU A 171 57.35 88.46 -3.94
C GLU A 171 56.12 87.80 -3.31
N GLU A 172 55.60 88.35 -2.20
CA GLU A 172 54.35 87.90 -1.57
C GLU A 172 53.15 88.06 -2.50
N ASP A 173 52.97 89.23 -3.13
CA ASP A 173 51.88 89.48 -4.09
C ASP A 173 51.92 88.52 -5.29
N ASP A 174 53.11 88.22 -5.83
CA ASP A 174 53.28 87.32 -6.97
C ASP A 174 53.08 85.85 -6.57
N LEU A 175 53.55 85.43 -5.39
CA LEU A 175 53.24 84.11 -4.83
C LEU A 175 51.75 83.92 -4.55
N VAL A 176 51.04 84.96 -4.11
CA VAL A 176 49.57 84.92 -3.94
C VAL A 176 48.86 84.76 -5.28
N LYS A 177 49.28 85.49 -6.32
CA LYS A 177 48.73 85.35 -7.68
C LYS A 177 48.97 83.95 -8.24
N GLU A 178 50.18 83.40 -8.09
CA GLU A 178 50.51 82.04 -8.52
C GLU A 178 49.67 81.00 -7.75
N ASN A 179 49.52 81.17 -6.43
CA ASN A 179 48.72 80.28 -5.59
C ASN A 179 47.24 80.28 -6.00
N ASP A 180 46.67 81.43 -6.34
CA ASP A 180 45.29 81.53 -6.81
C ASP A 180 45.11 81.03 -8.26
N ALA A 181 46.11 81.22 -9.13
CA ALA A 181 46.12 80.61 -10.47
C ALA A 181 46.16 79.07 -10.40
N LEU A 182 47.01 78.50 -9.54
CA LEU A 182 47.09 77.06 -9.32
C LEU A 182 45.78 76.49 -8.72
N LYS A 183 45.11 77.22 -7.81
CA LYS A 183 43.76 76.83 -7.34
C LYS A 183 42.75 76.80 -8.48
N GLN A 184 42.77 77.78 -9.39
CA GLN A 184 41.88 77.81 -10.55
C GLN A 184 42.16 76.64 -11.49
N GLU A 185 43.43 76.36 -11.81
CA GLU A 185 43.82 75.21 -12.63
C GLU A 185 43.36 73.87 -12.01
N ILE A 186 43.52 73.69 -10.70
CA ILE A 186 43.02 72.52 -9.97
C ILE A 186 41.49 72.40 -10.10
N VAL A 187 40.74 73.50 -10.01
CA VAL A 187 39.28 73.49 -10.22
C VAL A 187 38.92 73.13 -11.66
N GLU A 188 39.61 73.68 -12.66
CA GLU A 188 39.39 73.35 -14.08
C GLU A 188 39.73 71.90 -14.43
N ILE A 189 40.80 71.35 -13.85
CA ILE A 189 41.15 69.92 -14.00
C ILE A 189 40.07 69.05 -13.37
N ASN A 190 39.60 69.38 -12.17
CA ASN A 190 38.53 68.63 -11.51
C ASN A 190 37.20 68.70 -12.27
N LEU A 191 36.84 69.86 -12.85
CA LEU A 191 35.66 70.00 -13.70
C LEU A 191 35.78 69.13 -14.96
N ARG A 192 36.92 69.15 -15.65
CA ARG A 192 37.19 68.27 -16.81
C ARG A 192 37.06 66.79 -16.46
N HIS A 193 37.65 66.34 -15.34
CA HIS A 193 37.49 64.96 -14.87
C HIS A 193 36.03 64.60 -14.54
N ILE A 194 35.25 65.53 -13.96
CA ILE A 194 33.82 65.32 -13.70
C ILE A 194 33.04 65.17 -15.01
N GLU A 195 33.33 65.99 -16.02
CA GLU A 195 32.74 65.89 -17.36
C GLU A 195 33.09 64.57 -18.05
N GLU A 196 34.36 64.14 -18.01
CA GLU A 196 34.81 62.84 -18.52
C GLU A 196 34.07 61.67 -17.83
N ILE A 197 33.98 61.67 -16.50
CA ILE A 197 33.24 60.66 -15.74
C ILE A 197 31.74 60.66 -16.11
N ASN A 198 31.14 61.83 -16.31
CA ASN A 198 29.74 61.95 -16.72
C ASN A 198 29.52 61.44 -18.15
N ASN A 199 30.43 61.74 -19.08
CA ASN A 199 30.41 61.23 -20.45
C ASN A 199 30.55 59.70 -20.48
N LEU A 200 31.49 59.13 -19.70
CA LEU A 200 31.65 57.68 -19.56
C LEU A 200 30.40 57.02 -18.97
N ARG A 201 29.76 57.64 -17.96
CA ARG A 201 28.50 57.15 -17.37
C ARG A 201 27.34 57.18 -18.37
N LEU A 202 27.23 58.24 -19.17
CA LEU A 202 26.20 58.40 -20.20
C LEU A 202 26.39 57.37 -21.32
N GLU A 203 27.62 57.16 -21.77
CA GLU A 203 27.96 56.17 -22.80
C GLU A 203 27.73 54.74 -22.30
N HIS A 204 28.11 54.43 -21.05
CA HIS A 204 27.78 53.15 -20.43
C HIS A 204 26.26 52.92 -20.33
N ALA A 205 25.49 53.94 -19.95
CA ALA A 205 24.02 53.87 -19.93
C ALA A 205 23.43 53.67 -21.34
N ARG A 206 24.03 54.27 -22.37
CA ARG A 206 23.66 54.07 -23.79
C ARG A 206 23.89 52.63 -24.23
N VAL A 207 25.07 52.07 -23.95
CA VAL A 207 25.44 50.68 -24.28
C VAL A 207 24.56 49.68 -23.52
N MET A 208 24.34 49.89 -22.21
CA MET A 208 23.45 49.04 -21.40
C MET A 208 22.01 49.04 -21.91
N ARG A 209 21.49 50.18 -22.38
CA ARG A 209 20.17 50.25 -23.03
C ARG A 209 20.16 49.45 -24.33
N GLN A 210 21.13 49.66 -25.23
CA GLN A 210 21.20 48.93 -26.50
C GLN A 210 21.33 47.40 -26.30
N LEU A 211 22.07 46.97 -25.28
CA LEU A 211 22.20 45.56 -24.93
C LEU A 211 20.88 44.98 -24.42
N LYS A 212 20.17 45.71 -23.53
CA LYS A 212 18.84 45.33 -23.04
C LYS A 212 17.83 45.24 -24.19
N ASP A 213 17.81 46.22 -25.09
CA ASP A 213 16.88 46.26 -26.22
C ASP A 213 17.14 45.09 -27.19
N ARG A 214 18.40 44.77 -27.48
CA ARG A 214 18.78 43.55 -28.22
C ARG A 214 18.29 42.28 -27.52
N PHE A 215 18.53 42.14 -26.21
CA PHE A 215 18.05 40.98 -25.46
C PHE A 215 16.52 40.85 -25.49
N ILE A 216 15.77 41.95 -25.40
CA ILE A 216 14.30 41.93 -25.53
C ILE A 216 13.89 41.45 -26.93
N MET A 217 14.52 41.97 -27.99
CA MET A 217 14.25 41.53 -29.37
C MET A 217 14.58 40.04 -29.58
N ASP A 218 15.71 39.56 -29.05
CA ASP A 218 16.11 38.16 -29.15
C ASP A 218 15.16 37.23 -28.39
N CYS A 219 14.73 37.61 -27.18
CA CYS A 219 13.70 36.90 -26.42
C CYS A 219 12.37 36.84 -27.19
N GLN A 220 11.85 37.98 -27.68
CA GLN A 220 10.62 38.03 -28.48
C GLN A 220 10.72 37.19 -29.76
N ALA A 221 11.88 37.19 -30.43
CA ALA A 221 12.12 36.37 -31.62
C ALA A 221 12.17 34.86 -31.30
N ILE A 222 12.66 34.47 -30.11
CA ILE A 222 12.65 33.09 -29.63
C ILE A 222 11.23 32.67 -29.23
N GLU A 223 10.55 33.48 -28.43
CA GLU A 223 9.15 33.27 -28.00
C GLU A 223 8.24 33.11 -29.22
N GLY A 224 8.30 34.02 -30.19
CA GLY A 224 7.53 33.94 -31.43
C GLY A 224 7.81 32.68 -32.25
N LYS A 225 9.07 32.22 -32.32
CA LYS A 225 9.42 30.93 -32.96
C LYS A 225 8.79 29.73 -32.24
N TYR A 226 8.81 29.71 -30.92
CA TYR A 226 8.21 28.60 -30.14
C TYR A 226 6.69 28.64 -30.13
N GLN A 227 6.09 29.84 -30.06
CA GLN A 227 4.65 30.01 -30.14
C GLN A 227 4.11 29.55 -31.50
N LYS A 228 4.76 29.94 -32.60
CA LYS A 228 4.43 29.43 -33.94
C LYS A 228 4.59 27.90 -34.03
N ARG A 229 5.68 27.32 -33.51
CA ARG A 229 5.86 25.85 -33.47
C ARG A 229 4.76 25.13 -32.68
N MET A 230 4.28 25.72 -31.58
CA MET A 230 3.16 25.15 -30.81
C MET A 230 1.84 25.25 -31.58
N GLU A 231 1.59 26.36 -32.28
CA GLU A 231 0.42 26.55 -33.12
C GLU A 231 0.43 25.59 -34.33
N ASP A 232 1.54 25.49 -35.05
CA ASP A 232 1.75 24.52 -36.14
C ASP A 232 1.52 23.07 -35.66
N LEU A 233 1.99 22.72 -34.45
CA LEU A 233 1.77 21.40 -33.86
C LEU A 233 0.29 21.15 -33.51
N ARG A 234 -0.40 22.13 -32.91
CA ARG A 234 -1.85 22.05 -32.63
C ARG A 234 -2.63 21.85 -33.92
N ASN A 235 -2.41 22.71 -34.91
CA ASN A 235 -3.05 22.63 -36.23
C ASN A 235 -2.81 21.27 -36.90
N ARG A 236 -1.59 20.71 -36.80
CA ARG A 236 -1.27 19.37 -37.32
C ARG A 236 -2.02 18.25 -36.58
N MET A 237 -2.13 18.33 -35.25
CA MET A 237 -2.86 17.32 -34.46
C MET A 237 -4.37 17.42 -34.69
N ASP A 238 -4.93 18.63 -34.78
CA ASP A 238 -6.35 18.84 -35.11
C ASP A 238 -6.69 18.37 -36.53
N LEU A 239 -5.81 18.62 -37.51
CA LEU A 239 -5.96 18.09 -38.86
C LEU A 239 -5.90 16.56 -38.86
N LYS A 240 -4.94 15.96 -38.14
CA LYS A 240 -4.84 14.50 -37.99
C LYS A 240 -6.12 13.91 -37.39
N ASN A 241 -6.62 14.48 -36.30
CA ASN A 241 -7.86 14.04 -35.66
C ASN A 241 -9.06 14.15 -36.62
N LYS A 242 -9.18 15.25 -37.37
CA LYS A 242 -10.24 15.43 -38.39
C LYS A 242 -10.16 14.36 -39.49
N VAL A 243 -8.96 14.01 -39.95
CA VAL A 243 -8.75 12.95 -40.94
C VAL A 243 -9.12 11.57 -40.37
N GLU A 244 -8.67 11.22 -39.16
CA GLU A 244 -9.01 9.94 -38.51
C GLU A 244 -10.52 9.79 -38.24
N VAL A 245 -11.20 10.89 -37.87
CA VAL A 245 -12.68 10.94 -37.77
C VAL A 245 -13.33 10.72 -39.13
N ALA A 246 -12.93 11.47 -40.17
CA ALA A 246 -13.48 11.31 -41.52
C ALA A 246 -13.25 9.89 -42.09
N GLU A 247 -12.09 9.27 -41.85
CA GLU A 247 -11.80 7.89 -42.25
C GLU A 247 -12.63 6.86 -41.48
N THR A 248 -12.86 7.06 -40.17
CA THR A 248 -13.71 6.17 -39.37
C THR A 248 -15.18 6.32 -39.74
N GLU A 249 -15.65 7.52 -40.02
CA GLU A 249 -16.99 7.79 -40.56
C GLU A 249 -17.17 7.17 -41.94
N ALA A 250 -16.23 7.37 -42.88
CA ALA A 250 -16.29 6.75 -44.21
C ALA A 250 -16.34 5.22 -44.15
N ARG A 251 -15.52 4.58 -43.27
CA ARG A 251 -15.58 3.13 -43.05
C ARG A 251 -16.90 2.66 -42.44
N LYS A 252 -17.45 3.41 -41.46
CA LYS A 252 -18.76 3.09 -40.86
C LYS A 252 -19.89 3.25 -41.88
N ASN A 253 -19.89 4.33 -42.66
CA ASN A 253 -20.89 4.58 -43.70
C ASN A 253 -20.84 3.51 -44.79
N LYS A 254 -19.64 3.07 -45.21
CA LYS A 254 -19.48 1.91 -46.10
C LYS A 254 -20.10 0.65 -45.48
N ARG A 255 -19.81 0.36 -44.20
CA ARG A 255 -20.37 -0.82 -43.52
C ARG A 255 -21.89 -0.75 -43.34
N ILE A 256 -22.45 0.44 -43.14
CA ILE A 256 -23.89 0.67 -43.12
C ILE A 256 -24.50 0.38 -44.50
N ALA A 257 -23.87 0.84 -45.58
CA ALA A 257 -24.32 0.56 -46.95
C ALA A 257 -24.28 -0.96 -47.26
N GLU A 258 -23.19 -1.66 -46.91
CA GLU A 258 -23.08 -3.13 -47.01
C GLU A 258 -24.22 -3.84 -46.25
N ILE A 259 -24.50 -3.44 -45.01
CA ILE A 259 -25.57 -4.03 -44.19
C ILE A 259 -26.96 -3.76 -44.79
N ILE A 260 -27.20 -2.58 -45.37
CA ILE A 260 -28.45 -2.25 -46.07
C ILE A 260 -28.59 -3.13 -47.33
N GLU A 261 -27.52 -3.35 -48.08
CA GLU A 261 -27.50 -4.23 -49.25
C GLU A 261 -27.77 -5.69 -48.86
N ASP A 262 -27.05 -6.22 -47.85
CA ASP A 262 -27.26 -7.55 -47.27
C ASP A 262 -28.72 -7.76 -46.81
N HIS A 263 -29.30 -6.77 -46.11
CA HIS A 263 -30.70 -6.83 -45.66
C HIS A 263 -31.70 -6.77 -46.82
N ASN A 264 -31.46 -5.94 -47.84
CA ASN A 264 -32.31 -5.90 -49.04
C ASN A 264 -32.25 -7.21 -49.80
N ASN A 265 -31.06 -7.82 -49.93
CA ASN A 265 -30.88 -9.12 -50.56
C ASN A 265 -31.59 -10.22 -49.77
N ALA A 266 -31.44 -10.26 -48.44
CA ALA A 266 -32.15 -11.21 -47.58
C ALA A 266 -33.69 -11.04 -47.65
N PHE A 267 -34.17 -9.79 -47.71
CA PHE A 267 -35.60 -9.49 -47.86
C PHE A 267 -36.13 -9.92 -49.23
N ASN A 268 -35.36 -9.69 -50.31
CA ASN A 268 -35.71 -10.14 -51.65
C ASN A 268 -35.75 -11.67 -51.73
N ASN A 269 -34.75 -12.37 -51.18
CA ASN A 269 -34.72 -13.84 -51.12
C ASN A 269 -35.91 -14.40 -50.32
N LEU A 270 -36.30 -13.75 -49.21
CA LEU A 270 -37.47 -14.13 -48.42
C LEU A 270 -38.78 -13.94 -49.21
N LYS A 271 -38.88 -12.82 -49.93
CA LYS A 271 -40.03 -12.51 -50.81
C LYS A 271 -40.11 -13.48 -51.98
N GLU A 272 -38.99 -13.86 -52.58
CA GLU A 272 -38.89 -14.87 -53.63
C GLU A 272 -39.31 -16.24 -53.11
N HIS A 273 -38.77 -16.69 -51.97
CA HIS A 273 -39.18 -17.94 -51.31
C HIS A 273 -40.68 -18.00 -51.00
N TYR A 274 -41.29 -16.91 -50.49
CA TYR A 274 -42.74 -16.86 -50.27
C TYR A 274 -43.54 -16.76 -51.57
N ASN A 275 -43.03 -16.10 -52.61
CA ASN A 275 -43.62 -16.15 -53.94
C ASN A 275 -43.59 -17.57 -54.51
N ASP A 276 -42.48 -18.29 -54.39
CA ASP A 276 -42.33 -19.68 -54.85
C ASP A 276 -43.27 -20.62 -54.10
N ILE A 277 -43.39 -20.49 -52.77
CA ILE A 277 -44.41 -21.21 -51.99
C ILE A 277 -45.81 -20.84 -52.48
N THR A 278 -46.08 -19.58 -52.80
CA THR A 278 -47.40 -19.14 -53.30
C THR A 278 -47.69 -19.73 -54.68
N VAL A 279 -46.72 -19.71 -55.60
CA VAL A 279 -46.81 -20.31 -56.94
C VAL A 279 -46.98 -21.82 -56.84
N ASN A 280 -46.19 -22.51 -56.01
CA ASN A 280 -46.30 -23.95 -55.76
C ASN A 280 -47.65 -24.34 -55.11
N ASN A 281 -48.17 -23.51 -54.20
CA ASN A 281 -49.51 -23.71 -53.65
C ASN A 281 -50.59 -23.49 -54.72
N LEU A 282 -50.44 -22.50 -55.60
CA LEU A 282 -51.37 -22.24 -56.70
C LEU A 282 -51.33 -23.37 -57.76
N THR A 283 -50.17 -23.89 -58.13
CA THR A 283 -50.05 -25.03 -59.05
C THR A 283 -50.55 -26.32 -58.42
N LEU A 284 -50.29 -26.55 -57.13
CA LEU A 284 -50.88 -27.66 -56.37
C LEU A 284 -52.41 -27.56 -56.33
N ILE A 285 -52.97 -26.40 -55.99
CA ILE A 285 -54.43 -26.15 -56.02
C ILE A 285 -54.98 -26.35 -57.44
N GLY A 286 -54.25 -25.93 -58.48
CA GLY A 286 -54.59 -26.20 -59.87
C GLY A 286 -54.71 -27.69 -60.17
N SER A 287 -53.64 -28.46 -59.92
CA SER A 287 -53.62 -29.92 -60.14
C SER A 287 -54.64 -30.69 -59.30
N LEU A 288 -54.94 -30.22 -58.07
CA LEU A 288 -55.99 -30.81 -57.24
C LEU A 288 -57.39 -30.51 -57.80
N LYS A 289 -57.63 -29.31 -58.35
CA LYS A 289 -58.89 -28.99 -59.04
C LYS A 289 -59.06 -29.80 -60.32
N GLU A 290 -57.98 -30.00 -61.08
CA GLU A 290 -57.96 -30.81 -62.29
C GLU A 290 -58.28 -32.28 -61.97
N LYS A 291 -57.63 -32.89 -60.96
CA LYS A 291 -57.98 -34.22 -60.45
C LYS A 291 -59.42 -34.30 -59.92
N LEU A 292 -59.97 -33.23 -59.36
CA LEU A 292 -61.36 -33.19 -58.89
C LEU A 292 -62.35 -33.12 -60.07
N LEU A 293 -61.94 -32.54 -61.21
CA LEU A 293 -62.69 -32.62 -62.48
C LEU A 293 -62.60 -34.04 -63.07
N GLU A 294 -61.41 -34.62 -63.18
CA GLU A 294 -61.22 -36.01 -63.63
C GLU A 294 -62.05 -36.98 -62.80
N LEU A 295 -61.98 -36.91 -61.47
CA LEU A 295 -62.78 -37.75 -60.57
C LEU A 295 -64.28 -37.51 -60.70
N LYS A 296 -64.74 -36.31 -61.06
CA LYS A 296 -66.15 -36.04 -61.36
C LYS A 296 -66.57 -36.67 -62.69
N GLU A 297 -65.74 -36.63 -63.72
CA GLU A 297 -66.01 -37.29 -65.00
C GLU A 297 -65.97 -38.81 -64.89
N ASP A 298 -65.01 -39.35 -64.13
CA ASP A 298 -64.95 -40.77 -63.76
C ASP A 298 -66.18 -41.18 -62.94
N GLN A 299 -66.62 -40.36 -61.97
CA GLN A 299 -67.85 -40.60 -61.21
C GLN A 299 -69.09 -40.57 -62.12
N GLN A 300 -69.18 -39.64 -63.09
CA GLN A 300 -70.28 -39.62 -64.06
C GLN A 300 -70.27 -40.85 -64.98
N ARG A 301 -69.09 -41.28 -65.46
CA ARG A 301 -68.93 -42.52 -66.23
C ARG A 301 -69.31 -43.75 -65.39
N ALA A 302 -68.90 -43.80 -64.13
CA ALA A 302 -69.25 -44.87 -63.18
C ALA A 302 -70.75 -44.87 -62.84
N GLU A 303 -71.40 -43.71 -62.72
CA GLU A 303 -72.85 -43.61 -62.55
C GLU A 303 -73.62 -44.11 -63.78
N MET A 304 -73.13 -43.87 -64.99
CA MET A 304 -73.75 -44.42 -66.20
C MET A 304 -73.59 -45.94 -66.25
N GLY A 305 -72.38 -46.47 -66.02
CA GLY A 305 -72.15 -47.91 -65.94
C GLY A 305 -72.97 -48.58 -64.82
N LEU A 306 -73.12 -47.92 -63.67
CA LEU A 306 -73.97 -48.41 -62.57
C LEU A 306 -75.45 -48.43 -62.97
N LYS A 307 -75.94 -47.45 -63.74
CA LYS A 307 -77.33 -47.42 -64.27
C LYS A 307 -77.59 -48.50 -65.32
N GLU A 308 -76.58 -48.93 -66.07
CA GLU A 308 -76.66 -50.07 -66.99
C GLU A 308 -76.64 -51.40 -66.23
N VAL A 309 -75.68 -51.58 -65.32
CA VAL A 309 -75.56 -52.78 -64.48
C VAL A 309 -76.77 -52.97 -63.56
N THR A 310 -77.38 -51.92 -63.01
CA THR A 310 -78.61 -52.08 -62.21
C THR A 310 -79.80 -52.54 -63.05
N LYS A 311 -79.97 -52.03 -64.28
CA LYS A 311 -80.99 -52.54 -65.23
C LYS A 311 -80.79 -54.02 -65.56
N GLU A 312 -79.55 -54.43 -65.81
CA GLU A 312 -79.22 -55.82 -66.13
C GLU A 312 -79.47 -56.75 -64.91
N ASN A 313 -79.04 -56.31 -63.71
CA ASN A 313 -79.21 -57.04 -62.46
C ASN A 313 -80.69 -57.16 -62.04
N GLU A 314 -81.52 -56.13 -62.28
CA GLU A 314 -82.97 -56.21 -62.10
C GLU A 314 -83.62 -57.29 -62.99
N SER A 315 -83.14 -57.48 -64.23
CA SER A 315 -83.64 -58.52 -65.13
C SER A 315 -83.21 -59.95 -64.74
N LEU A 316 -82.02 -60.10 -64.14
CA LEU A 316 -81.45 -61.40 -63.74
C LEU A 316 -81.88 -61.84 -62.32
N ARG A 317 -82.45 -60.93 -61.52
CA ARG A 317 -82.85 -61.19 -60.13
C ARG A 317 -83.99 -62.21 -59.99
N GLY A 318 -84.90 -62.27 -60.97
CA GLY A 318 -85.99 -63.25 -61.01
C GLY A 318 -85.49 -64.69 -61.17
N PRO A 319 -84.80 -65.02 -62.29
CA PRO A 319 -84.26 -66.36 -62.53
C PRO A 319 -83.35 -66.88 -61.41
N LEU A 320 -82.56 -65.99 -60.80
CA LEU A 320 -81.63 -66.35 -59.72
C LEU A 320 -82.35 -66.73 -58.40
N ASN A 321 -83.50 -66.14 -58.10
CA ASN A 321 -84.29 -66.48 -56.92
C ASN A 321 -85.03 -67.82 -57.08
N GLU A 322 -85.56 -68.11 -58.27
CA GLU A 322 -86.20 -69.40 -58.56
C GLU A 322 -85.18 -70.56 -58.54
N ALA A 323 -83.97 -70.33 -59.07
CA ALA A 323 -82.85 -71.26 -58.96
C ALA A 323 -82.36 -71.45 -57.51
N ARG A 324 -82.40 -70.41 -56.66
CA ARG A 324 -82.04 -70.54 -55.23
C ARG A 324 -83.06 -71.33 -54.43
N ASN A 325 -84.34 -71.01 -54.56
CA ASN A 325 -85.40 -71.70 -53.80
C ASN A 325 -85.43 -73.21 -54.12
N THR A 326 -85.23 -73.58 -55.39
CA THR A 326 -85.17 -74.99 -55.81
C THR A 326 -83.93 -75.72 -55.27
N VAL A 327 -82.76 -75.06 -55.21
CA VAL A 327 -81.55 -75.62 -54.58
C VAL A 327 -81.69 -75.74 -53.07
N GLU A 328 -82.32 -74.77 -52.40
CA GLU A 328 -82.52 -74.78 -50.94
C GLU A 328 -83.49 -75.88 -50.51
N GLU A 329 -84.62 -76.05 -51.22
CA GLU A 329 -85.53 -77.20 -50.99
C GLU A 329 -84.85 -78.56 -51.19
N LEU A 330 -84.06 -78.71 -52.27
CA LEU A 330 -83.40 -79.99 -52.58
C LEU A 330 -82.26 -80.29 -51.60
N THR A 331 -81.51 -79.29 -51.16
CA THR A 331 -80.48 -79.49 -50.12
C THR A 331 -81.09 -79.78 -48.76
N GLN A 332 -82.24 -79.19 -48.41
CA GLN A 332 -82.95 -79.51 -47.16
C GLN A 332 -83.55 -80.93 -47.17
N LYS A 333 -84.12 -81.36 -48.31
CA LYS A 333 -84.57 -82.75 -48.54
C LYS A 333 -83.39 -83.75 -48.48
N MET A 334 -82.25 -83.42 -49.08
CA MET A 334 -81.03 -84.24 -49.05
C MET A 334 -80.40 -84.33 -47.65
N ALA A 335 -80.36 -83.21 -46.90
CA ALA A 335 -79.86 -83.18 -45.52
C ALA A 335 -80.73 -84.02 -44.58
N ASN A 336 -82.05 -84.01 -44.75
CA ASN A 336 -82.96 -84.89 -44.02
C ASN A 336 -82.75 -86.36 -44.41
N TYR A 337 -82.65 -86.68 -45.71
CA TYR A 337 -82.38 -88.05 -46.17
C TYR A 337 -81.02 -88.59 -45.66
N ILE A 338 -79.98 -87.76 -45.56
CA ILE A 338 -78.68 -88.14 -44.98
C ILE A 338 -78.81 -88.37 -43.46
N LYS A 339 -79.47 -87.46 -42.73
CA LYS A 339 -79.73 -87.63 -41.28
C LYS A 339 -80.54 -88.89 -41.01
N ASP A 340 -81.56 -89.18 -41.81
CA ASP A 340 -82.40 -90.35 -41.63
C ASP A 340 -81.71 -91.63 -42.11
N LYS A 341 -80.82 -91.60 -43.12
CA LYS A 341 -79.93 -92.72 -43.46
C LYS A 341 -78.90 -93.03 -42.36
N GLN A 342 -78.37 -91.99 -41.70
CA GLN A 342 -77.48 -92.13 -40.54
C GLN A 342 -78.22 -92.66 -39.30
N ARG A 343 -79.40 -92.10 -38.99
CA ARG A 343 -80.30 -92.62 -37.94
C ARG A 343 -80.70 -94.06 -38.23
N LEU A 344 -81.03 -94.39 -39.48
CA LEU A 344 -81.35 -95.75 -39.91
C LEU A 344 -80.14 -96.66 -39.71
N THR A 345 -78.92 -96.30 -40.14
CA THR A 345 -77.75 -97.16 -39.88
C THR A 345 -77.42 -97.34 -38.40
N VAL A 346 -77.58 -96.30 -37.57
CA VAL A 346 -77.43 -96.41 -36.11
C VAL A 346 -78.55 -97.27 -35.50
N LEU A 347 -79.79 -97.09 -35.93
CA LEU A 347 -80.93 -97.91 -35.50
C LEU A 347 -80.83 -99.35 -36.01
N THR A 348 -80.36 -99.61 -37.22
CA THR A 348 -80.14 -100.97 -37.75
C THR A 348 -78.97 -101.65 -37.06
N LYS A 349 -77.91 -100.92 -36.67
CA LYS A 349 -76.84 -101.47 -35.81
C LYS A 349 -77.33 -101.73 -34.39
N ARG A 350 -78.12 -100.81 -33.80
CA ARG A 350 -78.71 -100.97 -32.47
C ARG A 350 -79.78 -102.07 -32.44
N LEU A 351 -80.56 -102.21 -33.52
CA LEU A 351 -81.56 -103.25 -33.73
C LEU A 351 -80.89 -104.60 -34.03
N LYS A 352 -79.82 -104.64 -34.83
CA LYS A 352 -78.98 -105.86 -34.94
C LYS A 352 -78.44 -106.26 -33.59
N HIS A 353 -77.79 -105.36 -32.85
CA HIS A 353 -77.32 -105.64 -31.49
C HIS A 353 -78.45 -106.07 -30.53
N SER A 354 -79.65 -105.49 -30.67
CA SER A 354 -80.83 -105.93 -29.91
C SER A 354 -81.43 -107.24 -30.42
N ILE A 355 -81.24 -107.63 -31.68
CA ILE A 355 -81.67 -108.91 -32.27
C ILE A 355 -80.64 -110.00 -31.99
N GLU A 356 -79.34 -109.72 -32.03
CA GLU A 356 -78.28 -110.59 -31.51
C GLU A 356 -78.53 -110.80 -30.01
N LYS A 357 -78.70 -109.73 -29.21
CA LYS A 357 -79.05 -109.89 -27.79
C LYS A 357 -80.40 -110.56 -27.57
N TYR A 358 -81.43 -110.30 -28.38
CA TYR A 358 -82.71 -110.99 -28.24
C TYR A 358 -82.61 -112.45 -28.67
N LYS A 359 -81.74 -112.80 -29.63
CA LYS A 359 -81.45 -114.19 -30.01
C LYS A 359 -80.58 -114.89 -28.97
N GLU A 360 -79.60 -114.22 -28.36
CA GLU A 360 -78.89 -114.73 -27.19
C GLU A 360 -79.86 -114.90 -26.02
N LEU A 361 -80.72 -113.92 -25.74
CA LEU A 361 -81.71 -114.03 -24.67
C LEU A 361 -82.81 -115.04 -24.99
N GLN A 362 -83.12 -115.27 -26.28
CA GLN A 362 -84.08 -116.28 -26.74
C GLN A 362 -83.46 -117.67 -26.75
N VAL A 363 -82.19 -117.84 -27.12
CA VAL A 363 -81.45 -119.10 -26.95
C VAL A 363 -81.27 -119.39 -25.46
N ASN A 364 -80.88 -118.40 -24.65
CA ASN A 364 -80.80 -118.55 -23.20
C ASN A 364 -82.18 -118.78 -22.57
N TYR A 365 -83.26 -118.22 -23.11
CA TYR A 365 -84.63 -118.46 -22.66
C TYR A 365 -85.15 -119.81 -23.13
N ASP A 366 -84.84 -120.26 -24.34
CA ASP A 366 -85.21 -121.57 -24.87
C ASP A 366 -84.34 -122.67 -24.23
N GLU A 367 -83.10 -122.37 -23.82
CA GLU A 367 -82.28 -123.20 -22.93
C GLU A 367 -82.84 -123.18 -21.50
N LEU A 368 -83.14 -122.03 -20.89
CA LEU A 368 -83.78 -121.99 -19.57
C LEU A 368 -85.15 -122.63 -19.58
N LYS A 369 -85.88 -122.55 -20.69
CA LYS A 369 -87.20 -123.14 -20.87
C LYS A 369 -87.07 -124.62 -21.15
N MET A 370 -86.12 -125.09 -21.94
CA MET A 370 -85.79 -126.52 -22.02
C MET A 370 -85.31 -127.05 -20.67
N ILE A 371 -84.48 -126.32 -19.92
CA ILE A 371 -84.01 -126.70 -18.59
C ILE A 371 -85.17 -126.63 -17.59
N SER A 372 -86.12 -125.71 -17.74
CA SER A 372 -87.29 -125.60 -16.88
C SER A 372 -88.37 -126.61 -17.23
N GLU A 373 -88.58 -126.94 -18.50
CA GLU A 373 -89.51 -127.98 -18.98
C GLU A 373 -88.91 -129.35 -18.74
N LYS A 374 -87.59 -129.49 -18.81
CA LYS A 374 -86.86 -130.70 -18.39
C LYS A 374 -86.79 -130.81 -16.87
N MET A 375 -86.58 -129.73 -16.11
CA MET A 375 -86.74 -129.78 -14.65
C MET A 375 -88.20 -129.98 -14.26
N GLN A 376 -89.18 -129.51 -15.03
CA GLN A 376 -90.60 -129.75 -14.76
C GLN A 376 -90.99 -131.17 -15.12
N THR A 377 -90.51 -131.74 -16.23
CA THR A 377 -90.71 -133.17 -16.54
C THR A 377 -89.85 -134.07 -15.66
N ASP A 378 -88.65 -133.68 -15.23
CA ASP A 378 -87.87 -134.42 -14.23
C ASP A 378 -88.56 -134.30 -12.86
N LEU A 379 -89.14 -133.15 -12.49
CA LEU A 379 -89.95 -132.98 -11.28
C LEU A 379 -91.23 -133.81 -11.37
N ASP A 380 -91.97 -133.77 -12.48
CA ASP A 380 -93.22 -134.49 -12.69
C ASP A 380 -92.97 -135.99 -12.81
N ASN A 381 -91.92 -136.44 -13.52
CA ASN A 381 -91.47 -137.84 -13.52
C ASN A 381 -90.98 -138.28 -12.14
N THR A 382 -90.27 -137.41 -11.41
CA THR A 382 -89.83 -137.73 -10.03
C THR A 382 -91.03 -137.77 -9.10
N ASN A 383 -92.03 -136.90 -9.28
CA ASN A 383 -93.26 -136.83 -8.50
C ASN A 383 -94.20 -138.00 -8.85
N ASP A 384 -94.25 -138.44 -10.11
CA ASP A 384 -94.96 -139.64 -10.56
C ASP A 384 -94.23 -140.90 -10.07
N GLU A 385 -92.90 -140.99 -10.19
CA GLU A 385 -92.12 -142.07 -9.58
C GLU A 385 -92.27 -142.09 -8.06
N TYR A 386 -92.28 -140.93 -7.39
CA TYR A 386 -92.55 -140.85 -5.95
C TYR A 386 -93.99 -141.23 -5.64
N THR A 387 -94.98 -140.82 -6.44
CA THR A 387 -96.39 -141.16 -6.22
C THR A 387 -96.64 -142.64 -6.47
N GLU A 388 -96.00 -143.24 -7.47
CA GLU A 388 -96.09 -144.67 -7.76
C GLU A 388 -95.31 -145.49 -6.72
N LYS A 389 -94.10 -145.06 -6.30
CA LYS A 389 -93.37 -145.68 -5.18
C LYS A 389 -94.11 -145.49 -3.86
N LEU A 390 -94.80 -144.37 -3.63
CA LEU A 390 -95.60 -144.09 -2.45
C LEU A 390 -96.90 -144.89 -2.45
N MET A 391 -97.57 -145.07 -3.59
CA MET A 391 -98.71 -145.99 -3.73
C MET A 391 -98.28 -147.43 -3.55
N ARG A 392 -97.14 -147.85 -4.14
CA ARG A 392 -96.56 -149.17 -3.89
C ARG A 392 -96.23 -149.35 -2.41
N LEU A 393 -95.59 -148.37 -1.76
CA LEU A 393 -95.33 -148.37 -0.31
C LEU A 393 -96.63 -148.38 0.50
N GLN A 394 -97.68 -147.64 0.13
CA GLN A 394 -98.97 -147.67 0.82
C GLN A 394 -99.70 -149.01 0.63
N MET A 395 -99.57 -149.69 -0.52
CA MET A 395 -100.09 -151.05 -0.69
C MET A 395 -99.30 -152.09 0.11
N GLU A 396 -97.96 -151.99 0.12
CA GLU A 396 -97.07 -152.89 0.87
C GLU A 396 -97.24 -152.70 2.40
N HIS A 397 -97.21 -151.45 2.84
CA HIS A 397 -97.40 -151.06 4.23
C HIS A 397 -98.86 -151.21 4.67
N GLY A 398 -99.84 -151.11 3.76
CA GLY A 398 -101.25 -151.41 4.00
C GLY A 398 -101.50 -152.92 4.18
N LYS A 399 -100.87 -153.78 3.37
CA LYS A 399 -100.84 -155.24 3.61
C LYS A 399 -100.20 -155.58 4.95
N LYS A 400 -99.05 -154.96 5.27
CA LYS A 400 -98.37 -155.14 6.57
C LYS A 400 -99.22 -154.63 7.74
N LEU A 401 -99.90 -153.48 7.60
CA LEU A 401 -100.78 -152.92 8.62
C LEU A 401 -101.98 -153.82 8.88
N LEU A 402 -102.68 -154.32 7.84
CA LEU A 402 -103.74 -155.32 7.99
C LEU A 402 -103.24 -156.57 8.74
N THR A 403 -102.04 -157.05 8.41
CA THR A 403 -101.43 -158.22 9.05
C THR A 403 -101.13 -157.97 10.52
N VAL A 404 -100.65 -156.76 10.85
CA VAL A 404 -100.40 -156.32 12.23
C VAL A 404 -101.70 -156.11 12.99
N GLU A 405 -102.73 -155.48 12.42
CA GLU A 405 -104.06 -155.33 13.05
C GLU A 405 -104.71 -156.68 13.35
N HIS A 406 -104.61 -157.65 12.42
CA HIS A 406 -105.10 -159.01 12.65
C HIS A 406 -104.32 -159.75 13.76
N ARG A 407 -103.03 -159.45 13.97
CA ARG A 407 -102.25 -159.94 15.13
C ARG A 407 -102.62 -159.21 16.43
N LEU A 408 -102.71 -157.88 16.40
CA LEU A 408 -102.95 -157.03 17.58
C LEU A 408 -104.35 -157.23 18.14
N LYS A 409 -105.37 -157.35 17.30
CA LYS A 409 -106.75 -157.67 17.72
C LYS A 409 -106.80 -159.01 18.44
N ARG A 410 -106.15 -160.03 17.88
CA ARG A 410 -106.05 -161.37 18.47
C ARG A 410 -105.29 -161.38 19.81
N SER A 411 -104.26 -160.54 19.96
CA SER A 411 -103.53 -160.38 21.23
C SER A 411 -104.37 -159.63 22.28
N ARG A 412 -105.16 -158.63 21.86
CA ARG A 412 -106.08 -157.91 22.74
C ARG A 412 -107.17 -158.82 23.30
N ASP A 413 -107.77 -159.66 22.46
CA ASP A 413 -108.77 -160.64 22.87
C ASP A 413 -108.22 -161.61 23.96
N VAL A 414 -106.91 -161.92 23.91
CA VAL A 414 -106.21 -162.74 24.93
C VAL A 414 -105.95 -161.97 26.23
N VAL A 415 -105.61 -160.68 26.17
CA VAL A 415 -105.37 -159.86 27.38
C VAL A 415 -106.66 -159.63 28.15
N GLU A 416 -107.76 -159.29 27.47
CA GLU A 416 -109.06 -159.06 28.12
C GLU A 416 -109.58 -160.35 28.79
N GLU A 417 -109.28 -161.54 28.25
CA GLU A 417 -109.55 -162.83 28.91
C GLU A 417 -108.70 -163.03 30.19
N LYS A 418 -107.45 -162.57 30.20
CA LYS A 418 -106.55 -162.69 31.37
C LYS A 418 -106.88 -161.72 32.50
N GLU A 419 -107.24 -160.47 32.20
CA GLU A 419 -107.69 -159.52 33.22
C GLU A 419 -108.97 -160.01 33.93
N ALA A 420 -109.89 -160.63 33.18
CA ALA A 420 -111.09 -161.26 33.75
C ALA A 420 -110.78 -162.47 34.67
N GLN A 421 -109.66 -163.17 34.47
CA GLN A 421 -109.19 -164.22 35.39
C GLN A 421 -108.58 -163.63 36.66
N ILE A 422 -107.77 -162.57 36.54
CA ILE A 422 -107.11 -161.90 37.68
C ILE A 422 -108.15 -161.31 38.64
N ALA A 423 -109.15 -160.57 38.12
CA ALA A 423 -110.18 -159.94 38.94
C ALA A 423 -110.99 -160.95 39.79
N ARG A 424 -111.18 -162.18 39.30
CA ARG A 424 -111.85 -163.26 40.06
C ARG A 424 -110.98 -163.82 41.18
N LEU A 425 -109.67 -163.96 40.96
CA LEU A 425 -108.74 -164.44 41.99
C LEU A 425 -108.62 -163.43 43.14
N THR A 426 -108.53 -162.13 42.85
CA THR A 426 -108.41 -161.07 43.86
C THR A 426 -109.63 -160.99 44.79
N ALA A 427 -110.82 -161.35 44.32
CA ALA A 427 -112.03 -161.40 45.13
C ALA A 427 -112.11 -162.64 46.05
N ALA A 428 -111.45 -163.75 45.69
CA ALA A 428 -111.52 -165.01 46.43
C ALA A 428 -110.56 -165.06 47.63
N THR A 429 -109.36 -164.48 47.48
CA THR A 429 -108.42 -164.33 48.59
C THR A 429 -108.67 -163.02 49.31
N SER A 430 -109.37 -163.08 50.46
CA SER A 430 -109.51 -161.98 51.42
C SER A 430 -108.18 -161.69 52.15
N MET A 431 -107.10 -161.51 51.37
CA MET A 431 -105.78 -161.11 51.84
C MET A 431 -105.69 -159.59 51.82
N ASP A 432 -105.24 -159.04 52.94
CA ASP A 432 -105.19 -157.60 53.18
C ASP A 432 -104.40 -156.86 52.08
N THR A 433 -105.06 -155.92 51.41
CA THR A 433 -104.61 -155.20 50.21
C THR A 433 -103.23 -154.55 50.39
N SER A 434 -102.87 -154.20 51.62
CA SER A 434 -101.57 -153.61 51.97
C SER A 434 -100.40 -154.62 51.87
N ILE A 435 -100.59 -155.85 52.37
CA ILE A 435 -99.53 -156.89 52.36
C ILE A 435 -99.26 -157.36 50.93
N ALA A 436 -100.30 -157.50 50.11
CA ALA A 436 -100.19 -157.87 48.70
C ALA A 436 -99.42 -156.81 47.88
N MET A 437 -99.74 -155.52 48.04
CA MET A 437 -98.99 -154.44 47.37
C MET A 437 -97.51 -154.42 47.79
N ALA A 438 -97.20 -154.61 49.08
CA ALA A 438 -95.82 -154.65 49.55
C ALA A 438 -95.04 -155.88 49.01
N MET A 439 -95.69 -157.02 48.85
CA MET A 439 -95.12 -158.17 48.14
C MET A 439 -94.84 -157.84 46.66
N ASN A 440 -95.77 -157.17 45.98
CA ASN A 440 -95.66 -156.83 44.56
C ASN A 440 -94.45 -155.89 44.28
N VAL A 441 -94.26 -154.87 45.11
CA VAL A 441 -93.10 -153.96 45.06
C VAL A 441 -91.78 -154.72 45.29
N LYS A 442 -91.78 -155.70 46.22
CA LYS A 442 -90.58 -156.50 46.52
C LYS A 442 -90.23 -157.46 45.38
N THR A 443 -91.22 -157.97 44.65
CA THR A 443 -91.00 -158.78 43.44
C THR A 443 -90.55 -157.93 42.25
N GLU A 444 -91.10 -156.72 42.04
CA GLU A 444 -90.59 -155.78 41.02
C GLU A 444 -89.12 -155.42 41.25
N ALA A 445 -88.71 -155.13 42.49
CA ALA A 445 -87.31 -154.85 42.81
C ALA A 445 -86.38 -156.06 42.55
N LEU A 446 -86.87 -157.28 42.78
CA LEU A 446 -86.17 -158.53 42.47
C LEU A 446 -86.01 -158.72 40.95
N LEU A 447 -87.08 -158.45 40.18
CA LEU A 447 -87.09 -158.45 38.72
C LEU A 447 -86.14 -157.40 38.15
N ALA A 448 -86.13 -156.17 38.67
CA ALA A 448 -85.22 -155.12 38.24
C ALA A 448 -83.74 -155.50 38.46
N LYS A 449 -83.41 -156.11 39.62
CA LYS A 449 -82.05 -156.65 39.88
C LYS A 449 -81.69 -157.80 38.93
N LYS A 450 -82.64 -158.71 38.67
CA LYS A 450 -82.47 -159.80 37.70
C LYS A 450 -82.25 -159.26 36.29
N ASN A 451 -83.02 -158.27 35.84
CA ASN A 451 -82.85 -157.62 34.55
C ASN A 451 -81.48 -156.96 34.43
N LYS A 452 -80.96 -156.32 35.48
CA LYS A 452 -79.60 -155.76 35.49
C LYS A 452 -78.50 -156.84 35.43
N GLN A 453 -78.70 -157.99 36.07
CA GLN A 453 -77.82 -159.16 35.87
C GLN A 453 -77.90 -159.72 34.44
N ILE A 454 -79.10 -159.79 33.86
CA ILE A 454 -79.31 -160.25 32.48
C ILE A 454 -78.59 -159.31 31.51
N GLU A 455 -78.75 -157.99 31.66
CA GLU A 455 -78.11 -156.96 30.84
C GLU A 455 -76.56 -157.05 30.90
N GLN A 456 -76.02 -157.38 32.08
CA GLN A 456 -74.57 -157.55 32.26
C GLN A 456 -74.06 -158.87 31.65
N ILE A 457 -74.78 -159.99 31.79
CA ILE A 457 -74.46 -161.25 31.09
C ILE A 457 -74.60 -161.08 29.57
N TRP A 458 -75.58 -160.30 29.08
CA TRP A 458 -75.76 -160.04 27.65
C TRP A 458 -74.58 -159.25 27.08
N ASN A 459 -74.05 -158.28 27.82
CA ASN A 459 -72.82 -157.57 27.45
C ASN A 459 -71.60 -158.51 27.40
N ASP A 460 -71.43 -159.40 28.38
CA ASP A 460 -70.37 -160.41 28.36
C ASP A 460 -70.51 -161.36 27.17
N LEU A 461 -71.72 -161.88 26.92
CA LEU A 461 -72.04 -162.75 25.78
C LEU A 461 -71.68 -162.09 24.45
N THR A 462 -72.09 -160.82 24.26
CA THR A 462 -71.76 -160.04 23.05
C THR A 462 -70.25 -159.89 22.87
N THR A 463 -69.51 -159.72 23.98
CA THR A 463 -68.06 -159.56 24.00
C THR A 463 -67.35 -160.89 23.65
N VAL A 464 -67.88 -162.03 24.10
CA VAL A 464 -67.40 -163.37 23.73
C VAL A 464 -67.67 -163.67 22.26
N THR A 465 -68.88 -163.41 21.76
CA THR A 465 -69.24 -163.67 20.35
C THR A 465 -68.37 -162.86 19.37
N LYS A 466 -68.02 -161.60 19.69
CA LYS A 466 -67.06 -160.82 18.88
C LYS A 466 -65.69 -161.49 18.79
N LYS A 467 -65.11 -161.92 19.92
CA LYS A 467 -63.79 -162.57 19.95
C LYS A 467 -63.77 -163.90 19.20
N TYR A 468 -64.86 -164.65 19.21
CA TYR A 468 -64.99 -165.88 18.43
C TYR A 468 -64.96 -165.60 16.91
N ASN A 469 -65.72 -164.60 16.45
CA ASN A 469 -65.77 -164.24 15.02
C ASN A 469 -64.41 -163.72 14.49
N GLU A 470 -63.71 -162.89 15.27
CA GLU A 470 -62.34 -162.43 14.96
C GLU A 470 -61.33 -163.58 14.85
N LEU A 471 -61.51 -164.65 15.63
CA LEU A 471 -60.65 -165.83 15.60
C LEU A 471 -60.90 -166.69 14.34
N SER A 472 -62.17 -166.88 13.96
CA SER A 472 -62.56 -167.62 12.75
C SER A 472 -62.06 -166.96 11.46
N GLU A 473 -62.11 -165.63 11.33
CA GLU A 473 -61.54 -164.94 10.17
C GLU A 473 -60.01 -165.10 10.08
N ASN A 474 -59.29 -164.99 11.21
CA ASN A 474 -57.84 -165.18 11.24
C ASN A 474 -57.43 -166.58 10.76
N PHE A 475 -58.13 -167.64 11.19
CA PHE A 475 -57.86 -168.99 10.69
C PHE A 475 -58.13 -169.12 9.19
N LYS A 476 -59.21 -168.52 8.68
CA LYS A 476 -59.58 -168.53 7.26
C LYS A 476 -58.49 -167.88 6.38
N CYS A 477 -57.98 -166.71 6.80
CA CYS A 477 -56.87 -166.02 6.14
C CYS A 477 -55.55 -166.81 6.21
N THR A 478 -55.28 -167.52 7.32
CA THR A 478 -54.04 -168.27 7.53
C THR A 478 -53.97 -169.56 6.69
N LEU A 479 -55.11 -170.21 6.45
CA LEU A 479 -55.17 -171.35 5.52
C LEU A 479 -55.03 -170.89 4.06
N GLN A 480 -55.66 -169.77 3.69
CA GLN A 480 -55.54 -169.21 2.33
C GLN A 480 -54.10 -168.83 1.95
N SER A 481 -53.29 -168.33 2.90
CA SER A 481 -51.89 -167.98 2.63
C SER A 481 -50.97 -169.19 2.33
N HIS A 482 -51.48 -170.43 2.51
CA HIS A 482 -50.75 -171.67 2.25
C HIS A 482 -51.24 -172.45 1.01
N GLY A 483 -52.25 -171.97 0.28
CA GLY A 483 -52.66 -172.54 -1.01
C GLY A 483 -53.35 -173.92 -0.98
N ILE A 484 -53.63 -174.46 0.22
CA ILE A 484 -54.41 -175.70 0.42
C ILE A 484 -55.90 -175.35 0.50
N GLN A 485 -56.77 -176.13 -0.16
CA GLN A 485 -58.22 -175.91 -0.15
C GLN A 485 -58.92 -176.70 0.96
N TYR A 486 -60.00 -176.14 1.52
CA TYR A 486 -60.78 -176.67 2.64
C TYR A 486 -62.27 -176.30 2.51
N GLU A 487 -63.14 -177.07 3.17
CA GLU A 487 -64.60 -176.90 3.10
C GLU A 487 -65.14 -175.72 3.93
N HIS A 488 -66.28 -175.19 3.49
CA HIS A 488 -66.75 -173.85 3.87
C HIS A 488 -67.54 -173.80 5.22
N GLU A 489 -67.92 -174.96 5.79
CA GLU A 489 -68.76 -175.05 6.99
C GLU A 489 -67.98 -174.93 8.32
N ILE A 490 -66.65 -175.09 8.31
CA ILE A 490 -65.84 -175.16 9.55
C ILE A 490 -65.84 -173.84 10.34
N PHE A 491 -66.05 -172.70 9.66
CA PHE A 491 -65.89 -171.35 10.22
C PHE A 491 -67.18 -170.53 10.11
N GLU A 492 -68.30 -171.06 10.61
CA GLU A 492 -69.55 -170.28 10.73
C GLU A 492 -69.41 -169.12 11.73
N LEU A 493 -69.89 -167.95 11.34
CA LEU A 493 -69.88 -166.73 12.15
C LEU A 493 -71.17 -166.65 12.98
N VAL A 494 -71.04 -166.50 14.29
CA VAL A 494 -72.18 -166.46 15.21
C VAL A 494 -72.64 -165.02 15.42
N THR A 495 -73.95 -164.75 15.31
CA THR A 495 -74.52 -163.41 15.57
C THR A 495 -75.32 -163.38 16.87
N ALA A 496 -74.96 -162.49 17.79
CA ALA A 496 -75.79 -162.14 18.94
C ALA A 496 -76.87 -161.12 18.50
N LYS A 497 -78.02 -161.61 18.03
CA LYS A 497 -79.20 -160.76 17.77
C LYS A 497 -80.14 -160.76 18.97
N LYS A 498 -80.70 -159.60 19.27
CA LYS A 498 -81.55 -159.41 20.46
C LYS A 498 -82.95 -159.99 20.29
N ASP A 499 -83.47 -160.02 19.06
CA ASP A 499 -84.90 -160.26 18.81
C ASP A 499 -85.27 -161.76 18.71
N GLU A 500 -84.37 -162.60 18.17
CA GLU A 500 -84.61 -164.05 17.99
C GLU A 500 -84.79 -164.82 19.33
N TYR A 501 -84.26 -164.29 20.44
CA TYR A 501 -84.41 -164.90 21.77
C TYR A 501 -85.69 -164.52 22.52
N PHE A 502 -86.46 -163.52 22.03
CA PHE A 502 -87.70 -163.07 22.67
C PHE A 502 -88.97 -163.34 21.86
N GLU A 503 -88.88 -163.82 20.61
CA GLU A 503 -90.06 -164.22 19.82
C GLU A 503 -90.62 -165.62 20.14
N ASN A 504 -90.00 -166.39 21.06
CA ASN A 504 -90.47 -167.72 21.51
C ASN A 504 -90.85 -167.75 23.01
N VAL A 505 -91.40 -166.66 23.53
CA VAL A 505 -92.02 -166.57 24.88
C VAL A 505 -93.41 -165.94 24.77
#